data_AF-A0A8I2G0G9-F1
#
_entry.id   AF-A0A8I2G0G9-F1
#
_cell.length_a   1.000
_cell.length_b   1.000
_cell.length_c   1.000
_cell.angle_alpha   90.00
_cell.angle_beta   90.00
_cell.angle_gamma   90.00
#
_symmetry.space_group_name_H-M   'P 1'
#
loop_
_entity.id
_entity.type
_entity.pdbx_description
1 polymer ?
#
loop_
_entity_poly.entity_id
_entity_poly.type
_entity_poly.pdbx_seq_one_letter_code
_entity_poly.pdbx_strand_id
1 'polypeptide(L)'
;MKPNLLITFSLIFLFIILPCCRDKKPGDVKPHIVPYLDCIPSEIDGQGQAIIKPKGPFPAGSRVDFEITFTIGEAGIAAGGFVILQISPWWGWSQPQNINPRGDGFTTITPSFHDSSFQVKILSMHRILVFSRKRSMSHCETITFKYSKANVDMYAEAEELFMFFVDADGDGHSKCIINPSTVRTLARDAVRLNVVVPSQANPGDTIRVSAAPLDAAGNWSTFPAGTFTLTGTCDGKAATKNGIDIRAVGKEKTLVFSYTLPREGIYFFNVNGPSGLQGKSNVLLCQEGVPSLKLYFGDIHGHSRLSDGTGTPEDYYRFAREVSGLNIAALTDHADFGLIPIKGKVWKRIKEAANNMYSPGHFVTFLGFEWTNWQYGHRNVYYRDGDGPVFR
;
A
#
# COMPACT_ATOMS: atom_id res chain seq x y z
N MET A 1 34.84 29.63 -1.34
CA MET A 1 34.93 28.26 -0.81
C MET A 1 34.14 28.19 0.48
N LYS A 2 32.93 27.61 0.44
CA LYS A 2 32.12 27.30 1.63
C LYS A 2 32.21 25.79 1.86
N PRO A 3 32.29 25.30 3.11
CA PRO A 3 32.51 23.89 3.37
C PRO A 3 31.24 23.07 3.12
N ASN A 4 31.44 21.86 2.59
CA ASN A 4 30.40 20.87 2.38
C ASN A 4 29.79 20.45 3.72
N LEU A 5 28.47 20.59 3.85
CA LEU A 5 27.70 20.02 4.93
C LEU A 5 27.50 18.53 4.64
N LEU A 6 28.35 17.68 5.22
CA LEU A 6 28.15 16.23 5.22
C LEU A 6 26.98 15.93 6.17
N ILE A 7 25.84 15.51 5.63
CA ILE A 7 24.71 15.01 6.44
C ILE A 7 25.00 13.54 6.72
N THR A 8 25.55 13.25 7.90
CA THR A 8 25.75 11.89 8.40
C THR A 8 24.41 11.38 8.93
N PHE A 9 23.83 10.37 8.27
CA PHE A 9 22.75 9.59 8.86
C PHE A 9 23.35 8.66 9.92
N SER A 10 23.29 9.06 11.19
CA SER A 10 23.53 8.14 12.31
C SER A 10 22.29 7.29 12.50
N LEU A 11 22.23 6.12 11.84
CA LEU A 11 21.34 5.05 12.31
C LEU A 11 21.86 4.60 13.68
N ILE A 12 21.12 4.93 14.74
CA ILE A 12 21.34 4.35 16.06
C ILE A 12 21.01 2.86 15.93
N PHE A 13 22.03 2.04 15.79
CA PHE A 13 21.95 0.60 15.98
C PHE A 13 21.59 0.34 17.44
N LEU A 14 20.31 0.10 17.71
CA LEU A 14 19.92 -0.58 18.94
C LEU A 14 20.30 -2.06 18.76
N PHE A 15 21.56 -2.39 19.03
CA PHE A 15 21.94 -3.76 19.35
C PHE A 15 21.13 -4.15 20.59
N ILE A 16 20.02 -4.86 20.39
CA ILE A 16 19.37 -5.60 21.46
C ILE A 16 20.35 -6.72 21.80
N ILE A 17 21.22 -6.46 22.76
CA ILE A 17 21.89 -7.50 23.54
C ILE A 17 20.75 -8.35 24.11
N LEU A 18 20.57 -9.54 23.55
CA LEU A 18 19.71 -10.58 24.11
C LEU A 18 20.11 -10.77 25.57
N PRO A 19 19.22 -10.52 26.55
CA PRO A 19 19.52 -10.90 27.91
C PRO A 19 19.62 -12.41 27.95
N CYS A 20 20.79 -12.86 28.37
CA CYS A 20 21.08 -14.23 28.78
C CYS A 20 19.92 -14.78 29.61
N CYS A 21 19.55 -16.04 29.32
CA CYS A 21 18.64 -16.92 30.05
C CYS A 21 17.93 -16.29 31.26
N ARG A 22 16.71 -15.80 31.05
CA ARG A 22 15.70 -15.75 32.11
C ARG A 22 14.88 -17.03 32.03
N ASP A 23 14.87 -17.79 33.12
CA ASP A 23 14.06 -18.99 33.29
C ASP A 23 12.61 -18.72 32.84
N LYS A 24 12.19 -19.41 31.77
CA LYS A 24 10.80 -19.38 31.30
C LYS A 24 9.94 -20.01 32.37
N LYS A 25 8.92 -19.30 32.85
CA LYS A 25 7.91 -19.85 33.76
C LYS A 25 7.32 -21.15 33.15
N PRO A 26 7.21 -22.26 33.91
CA PRO A 26 6.57 -23.47 33.42
C PRO A 26 5.13 -23.14 33.00
N GLY A 27 4.82 -23.33 31.72
CA GLY A 27 3.50 -23.01 31.17
C GLY A 27 3.42 -21.72 30.34
N ASP A 28 4.52 -21.09 29.93
CA ASP A 28 4.50 -19.98 28.96
C ASP A 28 5.18 -20.29 27.61
N VAL A 29 5.11 -21.57 27.20
CA VAL A 29 5.67 -22.03 25.93
C VAL A 29 4.62 -21.83 24.83
N LYS A 30 4.97 -21.00 23.84
CA LYS A 30 4.23 -20.80 22.59
C LYS A 30 4.38 -22.06 21.71
N PRO A 31 3.41 -22.37 20.82
CA PRO A 31 3.61 -23.40 19.81
C PRO A 31 4.85 -23.09 18.98
N HIS A 32 5.45 -24.13 18.40
CA HIS A 32 6.44 -23.94 17.36
C HIS A 32 5.75 -23.30 16.16
N ILE A 33 6.34 -22.24 15.59
CA ILE A 33 5.78 -21.55 14.42
C ILE A 33 6.88 -21.57 13.37
N VAL A 34 6.64 -22.30 12.29
CA VAL A 34 7.53 -22.30 11.13
C VAL A 34 7.35 -20.96 10.40
N PRO A 35 8.45 -20.27 10.03
CA PRO A 35 8.34 -19.05 9.23
C PRO A 35 7.58 -19.30 7.93
N TYR A 36 6.75 -18.34 7.51
CA TYR A 36 5.82 -18.54 6.38
C TYR A 36 6.51 -18.92 5.05
N LEU A 37 7.74 -18.43 4.81
CA LEU A 37 8.51 -18.79 3.62
C LEU A 37 8.99 -20.25 3.63
N ASP A 38 9.19 -20.81 4.83
CA ASP A 38 9.64 -22.17 5.06
C ASP A 38 8.48 -23.14 5.31
N CYS A 39 7.23 -22.62 5.33
CA CYS A 39 6.05 -23.42 5.60
C CYS A 39 5.78 -24.44 4.49
N ILE A 40 5.45 -25.67 4.88
CA ILE A 40 4.91 -26.74 4.04
C ILE A 40 3.57 -27.16 4.65
N PRO A 41 2.50 -26.36 4.48
CA PRO A 41 1.23 -26.60 5.16
C PRO A 41 0.54 -27.85 4.63
N SER A 42 -0.20 -28.53 5.49
CA SER A 42 -1.07 -29.64 5.10
C SER A 42 -2.33 -29.13 4.37
N GLU A 43 -3.12 -30.04 3.81
CA GLU A 43 -4.36 -29.67 3.09
C GLU A 43 -5.46 -29.12 4.02
N ILE A 44 -5.35 -29.37 5.33
CA ILE A 44 -6.31 -28.86 6.32
C ILE A 44 -5.90 -27.50 6.91
N ASP A 45 -4.66 -27.07 6.71
CA ASP A 45 -4.21 -25.74 7.10
C ASP A 45 -4.88 -24.64 6.28
N GLY A 46 -5.08 -23.49 6.91
CA GLY A 46 -5.78 -22.36 6.30
C GLY A 46 -7.28 -22.58 6.12
N GLN A 47 -7.88 -23.62 6.71
CA GLN A 47 -9.33 -23.73 6.77
C GLN A 47 -9.94 -22.74 7.78
N GLY A 48 -11.12 -22.21 7.45
CA GLY A 48 -11.87 -21.27 8.28
C GLY A 48 -12.30 -20.03 7.50
N GLN A 49 -13.02 -19.14 8.19
CA GLN A 49 -13.52 -17.90 7.60
C GLN A 49 -13.44 -16.76 8.62
N ALA A 50 -13.07 -15.57 8.15
CA ALA A 50 -13.09 -14.37 8.97
C ALA A 50 -14.12 -13.36 8.47
N ILE A 51 -14.81 -12.72 9.40
CA ILE A 51 -15.72 -11.60 9.15
C ILE A 51 -15.22 -10.39 9.93
N ILE A 52 -15.06 -9.25 9.26
CA ILE A 52 -14.66 -7.97 9.87
C ILE A 52 -15.88 -7.04 9.91
N LYS A 53 -16.14 -6.46 11.08
CA LYS A 53 -17.14 -5.41 11.29
C LYS A 53 -16.50 -4.22 12.01
N PRO A 54 -16.86 -2.97 11.66
CA PRO A 54 -17.63 -2.59 10.48
C PRO A 54 -16.87 -2.93 9.18
N LYS A 55 -17.58 -3.06 8.05
CA LYS A 55 -16.97 -3.36 6.74
C LYS A 55 -16.28 -2.16 6.07
N GLY A 56 -16.50 -0.95 6.60
CA GLY A 56 -16.05 0.30 5.98
C GLY A 56 -16.94 0.72 4.79
N PRO A 57 -16.43 1.60 3.92
CA PRO A 57 -15.06 2.13 3.91
C PRO A 57 -14.75 3.10 5.06
N PHE A 58 -13.47 3.34 5.32
CA PHE A 58 -13.00 4.23 6.38
C PHE A 58 -12.15 5.37 5.83
N PRO A 59 -12.27 6.61 6.33
CA PRO A 59 -11.33 7.67 5.98
C PRO A 59 -9.90 7.33 6.41
N ALA A 60 -8.92 7.66 5.59
CA ALA A 60 -7.51 7.53 5.94
C ALA A 60 -7.17 8.25 7.25
N GLY A 61 -6.37 7.61 8.10
CA GLY A 61 -5.98 8.08 9.41
C GLY A 61 -7.12 8.20 10.42
N SER A 62 -8.29 7.59 10.16
CA SER A 62 -9.41 7.57 11.11
C SER A 62 -9.16 6.56 12.24
N ARG A 63 -9.97 6.68 13.31
CA ARG A 63 -9.99 5.71 14.42
C ARG A 63 -11.26 4.89 14.36
N VAL A 64 -11.12 3.57 14.40
CA VAL A 64 -12.24 2.64 14.26
C VAL A 64 -12.14 1.54 15.31
N ASP A 65 -13.28 1.14 15.85
CA ASP A 65 -13.41 -0.09 16.64
C ASP A 65 -13.82 -1.23 15.71
N PHE A 66 -12.97 -2.25 15.60
CA PHE A 66 -13.25 -3.45 14.82
C PHE A 66 -13.67 -4.61 15.73
N GLU A 67 -14.68 -5.34 15.30
CA GLU A 67 -15.00 -6.69 15.75
C GLU A 67 -14.70 -7.65 14.62
N ILE A 68 -13.69 -8.50 14.81
CA ILE A 68 -13.25 -9.48 13.84
C ILE A 68 -13.58 -10.85 14.40
N THR A 69 -14.39 -11.63 13.69
CA THR A 69 -14.74 -12.99 14.12
C THR A 69 -14.13 -13.98 13.15
N PHE A 70 -13.29 -14.86 13.67
CA PHE A 70 -12.79 -16.02 12.95
C PHE A 70 -13.61 -17.26 13.34
N THR A 71 -14.15 -17.96 12.35
CA THR A 71 -14.87 -19.22 12.50
C THR A 71 -13.98 -20.37 12.06
N ILE A 72 -13.84 -21.37 12.92
CA ILE A 72 -12.97 -22.52 12.72
C ILE A 72 -13.49 -23.42 11.60
N GLY A 73 -12.56 -23.85 10.75
CA GLY A 73 -12.80 -24.68 9.58
C GLY A 73 -13.34 -26.08 9.91
N GLU A 74 -13.67 -26.83 8.86
CA GLU A 74 -14.30 -28.15 8.97
C GLU A 74 -13.41 -29.17 9.69
N ALA A 75 -12.10 -29.14 9.44
CA ALA A 75 -11.13 -30.00 10.10
C ALA A 75 -10.98 -29.73 11.61
N GLY A 76 -11.46 -28.59 12.11
CA GLY A 76 -11.10 -28.11 13.44
C GLY A 76 -9.64 -27.66 13.52
N ILE A 77 -9.17 -27.43 14.75
CA ILE A 77 -7.75 -27.16 15.05
C ILE A 77 -7.34 -28.07 16.20
N ALA A 78 -6.32 -28.88 16.01
CA ALA A 78 -5.79 -29.80 17.01
C ALA A 78 -5.25 -29.04 18.24
N ALA A 79 -5.17 -29.73 19.38
CA ALA A 79 -4.49 -29.18 20.54
C ALA A 79 -3.01 -28.91 20.19
N GLY A 80 -2.54 -27.69 20.43
CA GLY A 80 -1.20 -27.24 19.99
C GLY A 80 -1.21 -26.43 18.70
N GLY A 81 -2.20 -26.65 17.82
CA GLY A 81 -2.44 -25.83 16.64
C GLY A 81 -2.89 -24.41 16.99
N PHE A 82 -2.85 -23.52 16.00
CA PHE A 82 -2.99 -22.09 16.24
C PHE A 82 -3.67 -21.32 15.10
N VAL A 83 -4.09 -20.10 15.44
CA VAL A 83 -4.49 -19.07 14.49
C VAL A 83 -3.64 -17.82 14.71
N ILE A 84 -3.13 -17.23 13.64
CA ILE A 84 -2.45 -15.93 13.64
C ILE A 84 -3.29 -14.94 12.85
N LEU A 85 -3.82 -13.91 13.51
CA LEU A 85 -4.31 -12.70 12.85
C LEU A 85 -3.12 -11.76 12.59
N GLN A 86 -2.91 -11.41 11.33
CA GLN A 86 -1.92 -10.46 10.85
C GLN A 86 -2.64 -9.24 10.27
N ILE A 87 -2.54 -8.11 10.98
CA ILE A 87 -2.95 -6.79 10.47
C ILE A 87 -1.73 -6.16 9.78
N SER A 88 -1.89 -5.37 8.72
CA SER A 88 -0.72 -4.75 8.08
C SER A 88 0.14 -4.00 9.11
N PRO A 89 1.46 -4.25 9.15
CA PRO A 89 2.39 -3.56 10.02
C PRO A 89 2.88 -2.23 9.47
N TRP A 90 2.39 -1.81 8.31
CA TRP A 90 2.96 -0.70 7.55
C TRP A 90 2.13 0.58 7.68
N TRP A 91 2.83 1.72 7.49
CA TRP A 91 2.34 3.08 7.27
C TRP A 91 1.51 3.78 8.35
N GLY A 92 0.44 3.19 8.87
CA GLY A 92 -0.45 3.89 9.79
C GLY A 92 -1.34 3.04 10.68
N TRP A 93 -1.41 1.73 10.45
CA TRP A 93 -2.16 0.84 11.33
C TRP A 93 -1.56 0.85 12.74
N SER A 94 -2.39 0.97 13.78
CA SER A 94 -1.89 0.79 15.15
C SER A 94 -1.48 -0.66 15.40
N GLN A 95 -0.51 -0.89 16.28
CA GLN A 95 -0.20 -2.24 16.71
C GLN A 95 -1.31 -2.77 17.64
N PRO A 96 -1.86 -3.97 17.40
CA PRO A 96 -2.71 -4.63 18.39
C PRO A 96 -1.97 -4.86 19.70
N GLN A 97 -2.61 -4.53 20.83
CA GLN A 97 -2.02 -4.70 22.16
C GLN A 97 -3.08 -5.05 23.21
N ASN A 98 -2.72 -5.77 24.27
CA ASN A 98 -3.66 -6.19 25.32
C ASN A 98 -3.22 -5.74 26.73
N ILE A 99 -2.42 -4.67 26.82
CA ILE A 99 -1.78 -4.20 28.05
C ILE A 99 -2.46 -2.92 28.57
N ASN A 100 -2.74 -1.95 27.70
CA ASN A 100 -3.30 -0.66 28.07
C ASN A 100 -4.74 -0.54 27.53
N PRO A 101 -5.78 -0.73 28.36
CA PRO A 101 -7.18 -0.63 27.94
C PRO A 101 -7.60 0.71 27.34
N ARG A 102 -6.83 1.78 27.58
CA ARG A 102 -7.14 3.12 27.04
C ARG A 102 -6.36 3.46 25.79
N GLY A 103 -5.28 2.72 25.49
CA GLY A 103 -4.39 2.97 24.37
C GLY A 103 -4.99 2.56 23.02
N ASP A 104 -4.46 3.13 21.95
CA ASP A 104 -4.82 2.76 20.59
C ASP A 104 -4.52 1.28 20.34
N GLY A 105 -5.36 0.65 19.51
CA GLY A 105 -5.25 -0.75 19.17
C GLY A 105 -5.44 -1.74 20.33
N PHE A 106 -6.07 -1.32 21.44
CA PHE A 106 -6.37 -2.24 22.53
C PHE A 106 -7.27 -3.38 22.03
N THR A 107 -6.80 -4.61 22.18
CA THR A 107 -7.45 -5.79 21.61
C THR A 107 -7.82 -6.77 22.71
N THR A 108 -9.10 -7.13 22.78
CA THR A 108 -9.58 -8.25 23.59
C THR A 108 -9.95 -9.41 22.69
N ILE A 109 -9.66 -10.63 23.13
CA ILE A 109 -9.84 -11.85 22.35
C ILE A 109 -10.65 -12.83 23.19
N THR A 110 -11.77 -13.29 22.65
CA THR A 110 -12.72 -14.15 23.36
C THR A 110 -13.12 -15.33 22.47
N PRO A 111 -12.87 -16.58 22.89
CA PRO A 111 -13.39 -17.75 22.21
C PRO A 111 -14.88 -17.96 22.53
N SER A 112 -15.62 -18.64 21.64
CA SER A 112 -17.02 -19.06 21.87
C SER A 112 -17.15 -20.27 22.80
N PHE A 113 -16.03 -20.82 23.25
CA PHE A 113 -15.93 -22.03 24.05
C PHE A 113 -15.17 -21.75 25.35
N HIS A 114 -15.37 -22.62 26.34
CA HIS A 114 -14.62 -22.55 27.59
C HIS A 114 -13.39 -23.45 27.53
N ASP A 115 -12.21 -22.85 27.69
CA ASP A 115 -10.94 -23.57 27.74
C ASP A 115 -9.93 -22.84 28.63
N SER A 116 -9.55 -23.47 29.74
CA SER A 116 -8.56 -22.93 30.68
C SER A 116 -7.13 -22.92 30.11
N SER A 117 -6.90 -23.59 28.98
CA SER A 117 -5.61 -23.63 28.28
C SER A 117 -5.51 -22.70 27.08
N PHE A 118 -6.59 -21.96 26.76
CA PHE A 118 -6.61 -20.96 25.70
C PHE A 118 -5.69 -19.80 26.04
N GLN A 119 -4.84 -19.42 25.08
CA GLN A 119 -3.83 -18.38 25.26
C GLN A 119 -3.78 -17.46 24.07
N VAL A 120 -3.40 -16.22 24.38
CA VAL A 120 -3.26 -15.12 23.45
C VAL A 120 -1.85 -14.55 23.60
N LYS A 121 -1.17 -14.34 22.47
CA LYS A 121 0.13 -13.69 22.43
C LYS A 121 0.15 -12.64 21.32
N ILE A 122 0.43 -11.40 21.69
CA ILE A 122 0.79 -10.36 20.74
C ILE A 122 2.25 -10.58 20.32
N LEU A 123 2.51 -10.65 19.02
CA LEU A 123 3.83 -10.83 18.43
C LEU A 123 4.25 -9.55 17.69
N SER A 124 5.53 -9.50 17.29
CA SER A 124 6.02 -8.44 16.41
C SER A 124 5.28 -8.42 15.07
N MET A 125 5.37 -7.28 14.37
CA MET A 125 4.72 -7.06 13.09
C MET A 125 3.19 -7.20 13.17
N HIS A 126 2.54 -6.61 14.16
CA HIS A 126 1.06 -6.55 14.27
C HIS A 126 0.34 -7.92 14.21
N ARG A 127 0.97 -8.95 14.79
CA ARG A 127 0.42 -10.31 14.83
C ARG A 127 -0.20 -10.64 16.18
N ILE A 128 -1.35 -11.32 16.14
CA ILE A 128 -2.03 -11.89 17.30
C ILE A 128 -2.09 -13.40 17.11
N LEU A 129 -1.34 -14.12 17.94
CA LEU A 129 -1.35 -15.57 18.00
C LEU A 129 -2.36 -16.04 19.06
N VAL A 130 -3.26 -16.94 18.68
CA VAL A 130 -4.20 -17.60 19.57
C VAL A 130 -4.07 -19.11 19.43
N PHE A 131 -4.06 -19.82 20.55
CA PHE A 131 -3.89 -21.28 20.56
C PHE A 131 -4.44 -21.89 21.85
N SER A 132 -4.77 -23.18 21.79
CA SER A 132 -5.09 -24.00 22.95
C SER A 132 -4.06 -25.11 23.10
N ARG A 133 -3.60 -25.38 24.32
CA ARG A 133 -2.58 -26.43 24.55
C ARG A 133 -3.15 -27.80 24.82
N LYS A 134 -4.35 -27.87 25.40
CA LYS A 134 -4.91 -29.14 25.90
C LYS A 134 -6.18 -29.54 25.17
N ARG A 135 -6.80 -28.60 24.44
CA ARG A 135 -8.11 -28.79 23.82
C ARG A 135 -8.00 -28.51 22.32
N SER A 136 -8.54 -29.40 21.51
CA SER A 136 -8.82 -29.11 20.11
C SER A 136 -9.98 -28.13 20.00
N MET A 137 -9.91 -27.21 19.06
CA MET A 137 -11.00 -26.30 18.75
C MET A 137 -11.84 -26.87 17.61
N SER A 138 -13.15 -26.98 17.82
CA SER A 138 -14.06 -27.69 16.93
C SER A 138 -14.55 -26.83 15.78
N HIS A 139 -15.01 -27.48 14.72
CA HIS A 139 -15.71 -26.82 13.62
C HIS A 139 -16.86 -25.91 14.13
N CYS A 140 -17.05 -24.76 13.48
CA CYS A 140 -18.03 -23.72 13.82
C CYS A 140 -17.81 -22.99 15.16
N GLU A 141 -16.82 -23.39 15.98
CA GLU A 141 -16.39 -22.54 17.08
C GLU A 141 -15.77 -21.25 16.55
N THR A 142 -15.87 -20.18 17.33
CA THR A 142 -15.39 -18.87 16.90
C THR A 142 -14.42 -18.26 17.89
N ILE A 143 -13.56 -17.39 17.36
CA ILE A 143 -12.66 -16.53 18.13
C ILE A 143 -12.94 -15.10 17.68
N THR A 144 -13.36 -14.26 18.63
CA THR A 144 -13.68 -12.86 18.37
C THR A 144 -12.59 -11.96 18.90
N PHE A 145 -12.04 -11.12 18.02
CA PHE A 145 -11.04 -10.10 18.29
C PHE A 145 -11.74 -8.74 18.27
N LYS A 146 -11.86 -8.09 19.43
CA LYS A 146 -12.32 -6.69 19.52
C LYS A 146 -11.11 -5.79 19.53
N TYR A 147 -10.80 -5.22 18.37
CA TYR A 147 -9.65 -4.36 18.12
C TYR A 147 -10.10 -2.90 18.18
N SER A 148 -9.97 -2.31 19.36
CA SER A 148 -10.53 -1.02 19.71
C SER A 148 -9.57 0.14 19.46
N LYS A 149 -10.11 1.29 19.07
CA LYS A 149 -9.38 2.52 18.74
C LYS A 149 -8.22 2.24 17.79
N ALA A 150 -8.47 1.39 16.80
CA ALA A 150 -7.50 1.10 15.77
C ALA A 150 -7.29 2.36 14.93
N ASN A 151 -6.06 2.83 14.82
CA ASN A 151 -5.72 3.80 13.78
C ASN A 151 -5.74 3.06 12.45
N VAL A 152 -6.53 3.56 11.50
CA VAL A 152 -6.55 3.10 10.10
C VAL A 152 -5.38 3.73 9.37
N ASP A 153 -4.85 3.02 8.37
CA ASP A 153 -3.78 3.51 7.49
C ASP A 153 -3.98 4.97 7.06
N MET A 154 -2.88 5.71 6.98
CA MET A 154 -2.84 7.09 6.47
C MET A 154 -2.93 7.15 4.94
N TYR A 155 -2.71 6.03 4.26
CA TYR A 155 -2.85 5.93 2.82
C TYR A 155 -4.15 5.23 2.40
N ALA A 156 -4.77 5.75 1.35
CA ALA A 156 -6.02 5.24 0.82
C ALA A 156 -5.78 4.03 -0.07
N GLU A 157 -6.54 2.96 0.15
CA GLU A 157 -6.43 1.74 -0.65
C GLU A 157 -7.73 0.93 -0.70
N ALA A 158 -7.85 0.09 -1.73
CA ALA A 158 -9.06 -0.68 -1.99
C ALA A 158 -9.14 -2.01 -1.24
N GLU A 159 -7.99 -2.62 -0.90
CA GLU A 159 -7.89 -4.05 -0.55
C GLU A 159 -6.92 -4.32 0.61
N GLU A 160 -6.95 -3.52 1.68
CA GLU A 160 -6.07 -3.74 2.84
C GLU A 160 -6.43 -5.07 3.53
N LEU A 161 -5.45 -5.94 3.80
CA LEU A 161 -5.70 -7.32 4.21
C LEU A 161 -5.50 -7.55 5.71
N PHE A 162 -6.54 -8.03 6.37
CA PHE A 162 -6.41 -8.67 7.68
C PHE A 162 -6.36 -10.18 7.47
N MET A 163 -5.13 -10.73 7.50
CA MET A 163 -4.89 -12.11 7.14
C MET A 163 -4.99 -13.03 8.35
N PHE A 164 -5.48 -14.25 8.12
CA PHE A 164 -5.55 -15.31 9.10
C PHE A 164 -4.74 -16.50 8.63
N PHE A 165 -3.67 -16.83 9.35
CA PHE A 165 -2.88 -18.05 9.12
C PHE A 165 -3.31 -19.09 10.14
N VAL A 166 -3.60 -20.30 9.67
CA VAL A 166 -4.12 -21.39 10.50
C VAL A 166 -3.22 -22.60 10.37
N ASP A 167 -2.78 -23.11 11.51
CA ASP A 167 -2.14 -24.41 11.73
C ASP A 167 -3.20 -25.32 12.35
N ALA A 168 -3.74 -26.24 11.56
CA ALA A 168 -4.88 -27.08 11.95
C ALA A 168 -4.46 -28.40 12.60
N ASP A 169 -3.32 -28.99 12.22
CA ASP A 169 -2.83 -30.26 12.80
C ASP A 169 -1.83 -30.07 13.95
N GLY A 170 -1.33 -28.86 14.17
CA GLY A 170 -0.44 -28.52 15.26
C GLY A 170 1.04 -28.82 15.00
N ASP A 171 1.43 -29.00 13.73
CA ASP A 171 2.82 -29.28 13.35
C ASP A 171 3.70 -28.01 13.26
N GLY A 172 3.09 -26.83 13.36
CA GLY A 172 3.75 -25.54 13.32
C GLY A 172 3.74 -24.86 11.94
N HIS A 173 3.35 -25.58 10.89
CA HIS A 173 3.13 -25.04 9.56
C HIS A 173 1.74 -24.41 9.47
N SER A 174 1.63 -23.31 8.73
CA SER A 174 0.34 -22.62 8.61
C SER A 174 0.14 -22.03 7.24
N LYS A 175 -1.13 -21.90 6.86
CA LYS A 175 -1.56 -21.35 5.58
C LYS A 175 -2.57 -20.23 5.81
N CYS A 176 -2.51 -19.19 4.98
CA CYS A 176 -3.51 -18.14 5.00
C CYS A 176 -4.86 -18.69 4.50
N ILE A 177 -5.97 -18.26 5.11
CA ILE A 177 -7.31 -18.61 4.62
C ILE A 177 -7.52 -18.21 3.16
N ILE A 178 -8.35 -18.96 2.44
CA ILE A 178 -8.52 -18.81 0.99
C ILE A 178 -9.02 -17.40 0.61
N ASN A 179 -9.91 -16.83 1.41
CA ASN A 179 -10.55 -15.53 1.16
C ASN A 179 -10.42 -14.63 2.40
N PRO A 180 -9.25 -14.02 2.65
CA PRO A 180 -9.12 -13.04 3.73
C PRO A 180 -10.00 -11.84 3.45
N SER A 181 -10.63 -11.30 4.50
CA SER A 181 -11.46 -10.10 4.38
C SER A 181 -10.56 -8.88 4.14
N THR A 182 -11.02 -8.00 3.26
CA THR A 182 -10.35 -6.73 2.95
C THR A 182 -11.02 -5.55 3.66
N VAL A 183 -10.22 -4.58 4.07
CA VAL A 183 -10.66 -3.27 4.54
C VAL A 183 -10.40 -2.22 3.45
N ARG A 184 -11.36 -1.32 3.23
CA ARG A 184 -11.22 -0.23 2.27
C ARG A 184 -10.98 1.08 2.99
N THR A 185 -9.89 1.76 2.63
CA THR A 185 -9.51 3.08 3.13
C THR A 185 -9.71 4.12 2.03
N LEU A 186 -10.35 5.25 2.36
CA LEU A 186 -10.64 6.33 1.42
C LEU A 186 -9.77 7.55 1.72
N ALA A 187 -9.35 8.21 0.64
CA ALA A 187 -8.72 9.51 0.71
C ALA A 187 -9.65 10.51 1.42
N ARG A 188 -9.04 11.47 2.14
CA ARG A 188 -9.77 12.61 2.72
C ARG A 188 -10.03 13.68 1.67
N ASP A 189 -10.67 14.77 2.09
CA ASP A 189 -10.92 15.92 1.23
C ASP A 189 -9.62 16.50 0.66
N ALA A 190 -9.69 16.92 -0.60
CA ALA A 190 -8.56 17.48 -1.30
C ALA A 190 -8.14 18.82 -0.69
N VAL A 191 -6.84 18.98 -0.46
CA VAL A 191 -6.24 20.23 0.06
C VAL A 191 -5.25 20.85 -0.93
N ARG A 192 -4.83 20.10 -1.95
CA ARG A 192 -3.94 20.57 -3.02
C ARG A 192 -4.22 19.87 -4.35
N LEU A 193 -3.76 20.46 -5.44
CA LEU A 193 -3.76 19.83 -6.76
C LEU A 193 -2.33 19.44 -7.14
N ASN A 194 -2.15 18.22 -7.65
CA ASN A 194 -1.00 17.90 -8.47
C ASN A 194 -1.33 18.24 -9.92
N VAL A 195 -0.58 19.17 -10.52
CA VAL A 195 -0.78 19.58 -11.91
C VAL A 195 0.39 19.06 -12.74
N VAL A 196 0.10 18.41 -13.85
CA VAL A 196 1.13 17.82 -14.72
C VAL A 196 0.90 18.20 -16.17
N VAL A 197 2.01 18.53 -16.84
CA VAL A 197 2.12 18.79 -18.27
C VAL A 197 3.24 17.95 -18.87
N PRO A 198 3.24 17.71 -20.20
CA PRO A 198 4.39 17.10 -20.86
C PRO A 198 5.69 17.87 -20.57
N SER A 199 6.84 17.20 -20.63
CA SER A 199 8.14 17.85 -20.42
C SER A 199 8.54 18.72 -21.61
N GLN A 200 8.11 18.32 -22.82
CA GLN A 200 8.49 18.93 -24.10
C GLN A 200 7.30 18.98 -25.05
N ALA A 201 7.25 20.01 -25.88
CA ALA A 201 6.27 20.18 -26.95
C ALA A 201 6.79 21.18 -28.01
N ASN A 202 6.13 21.26 -29.16
CA ASN A 202 6.40 22.25 -30.20
C ASN A 202 5.42 23.44 -30.11
N PRO A 203 5.80 24.62 -30.63
CA PRO A 203 4.83 25.66 -30.95
C PRO A 203 3.73 25.11 -31.87
N GLY A 204 2.49 25.45 -31.57
CA GLY A 204 1.28 24.95 -32.26
C GLY A 204 0.71 23.66 -31.68
N ASP A 205 1.46 22.91 -30.88
CA ASP A 205 0.94 21.70 -30.25
C ASP A 205 -0.15 22.05 -29.22
N THR A 206 -1.21 21.24 -29.21
CA THR A 206 -2.22 21.27 -28.13
C THR A 206 -1.84 20.23 -27.09
N ILE A 207 -1.45 20.73 -25.91
CA ILE A 207 -1.07 19.88 -24.78
C ILE A 207 -2.24 19.64 -23.84
N ARG A 208 -2.13 18.56 -23.08
CA ARG A 208 -2.99 18.24 -21.94
C ARG A 208 -2.35 18.81 -20.67
N VAL A 209 -3.07 19.67 -19.96
CA VAL A 209 -2.74 20.05 -18.58
C VAL A 209 -3.66 19.26 -17.66
N SER A 210 -3.10 18.28 -16.95
CA SER A 210 -3.87 17.38 -16.09
C SER A 210 -3.76 17.84 -14.64
N ALA A 211 -4.86 17.81 -13.90
CA ALA A 211 -4.87 18.09 -12.48
C ALA A 211 -5.50 16.91 -11.72
N ALA A 212 -4.83 16.47 -10.65
CA ALA A 212 -5.33 15.44 -9.73
C ALA A 212 -5.47 16.04 -8.32
N PRO A 213 -6.59 15.81 -7.61
CA PRO A 213 -6.83 16.34 -6.28
C PRO A 213 -6.20 15.42 -5.25
N LEU A 214 -5.42 15.99 -4.34
CA LEU A 214 -4.74 15.23 -3.29
C LEU A 214 -5.15 15.72 -1.92
N ASP A 215 -5.38 14.78 -1.00
CA ASP A 215 -5.53 15.10 0.41
C ASP A 215 -4.18 15.46 1.06
N ALA A 216 -4.19 15.75 2.35
CA ALA A 216 -3.01 16.18 3.09
C ALA A 216 -1.89 15.13 3.13
N ALA A 217 -2.21 13.83 3.02
CA ALA A 217 -1.25 12.74 2.98
C ALA A 217 -0.80 12.39 1.55
N GLY A 218 -1.39 13.03 0.53
CA GLY A 218 -1.11 12.74 -0.88
C GLY A 218 -1.99 11.67 -1.50
N ASN A 219 -3.06 11.24 -0.82
CA ASN A 219 -3.99 10.27 -1.38
C ASN A 219 -4.81 10.88 -2.50
N TRP A 220 -5.11 10.08 -3.52
CA TRP A 220 -5.91 10.50 -4.66
C TRP A 220 -7.38 10.70 -4.25
N SER A 221 -7.74 11.96 -4.01
CA SER A 221 -9.06 12.40 -3.54
C SER A 221 -10.04 12.57 -4.70
N THR A 222 -11.14 13.28 -4.49
CA THR A 222 -12.08 13.72 -5.53
C THR A 222 -12.16 15.24 -5.54
N PHE A 223 -12.36 15.83 -6.72
CA PHE A 223 -12.58 17.26 -6.83
C PHE A 223 -13.88 17.67 -6.15
N PRO A 224 -13.93 18.81 -5.42
CA PRO A 224 -15.18 19.42 -5.02
C PRO A 224 -15.92 20.01 -6.22
N ALA A 225 -17.24 20.16 -6.12
CA ALA A 225 -18.02 20.82 -7.15
C ALA A 225 -17.64 22.30 -7.26
N GLY A 226 -17.50 22.81 -8.48
CA GLY A 226 -17.19 24.23 -8.72
C GLY A 226 -16.39 24.46 -9.99
N THR A 227 -15.99 25.71 -10.19
CA THR A 227 -15.20 26.13 -11.35
C THR A 227 -13.71 26.05 -11.02
N PHE A 228 -12.95 25.48 -11.95
CA PHE A 228 -11.50 25.41 -11.92
C PHE A 228 -10.94 26.20 -13.09
N THR A 229 -9.99 27.07 -12.81
CA THR A 229 -9.41 28.01 -13.78
C THR A 229 -7.93 27.68 -13.99
N LEU A 230 -7.57 27.44 -15.24
CA LEU A 230 -6.19 27.32 -15.69
C LEU A 230 -5.62 28.70 -16.05
N THR A 231 -4.45 29.02 -15.51
CA THR A 231 -3.59 30.13 -15.96
C THR A 231 -2.22 29.61 -16.32
N GLY A 232 -1.52 30.30 -17.22
CA GLY A 232 -0.18 29.91 -17.67
C GLY A 232 0.77 31.09 -17.77
N THR A 233 2.06 30.82 -17.58
CA THR A 233 3.16 31.74 -17.89
C THR A 233 4.14 31.12 -18.87
N CYS A 234 4.78 31.96 -19.68
CA CYS A 234 5.87 31.61 -20.59
C CYS A 234 6.99 32.63 -20.40
N ASP A 235 8.16 32.17 -19.97
CA ASP A 235 9.33 33.02 -19.66
C ASP A 235 8.99 34.15 -18.67
N GLY A 236 8.20 33.82 -17.65
CA GLY A 236 7.76 34.76 -16.62
C GLY A 236 6.64 35.72 -17.04
N LYS A 237 6.20 35.71 -18.30
CA LYS A 237 5.09 36.53 -18.79
C LYS A 237 3.80 35.72 -18.90
N ALA A 238 2.65 36.36 -18.74
CA ALA A 238 1.36 35.69 -18.89
C ALA A 238 1.23 35.05 -20.29
N ALA A 239 0.90 33.76 -20.34
CA ALA A 239 0.67 32.99 -21.57
C ALA A 239 -0.82 32.79 -21.86
N THR A 240 -1.67 32.83 -20.83
CA THR A 240 -3.13 32.84 -20.94
C THR A 240 -3.64 34.28 -20.89
N LYS A 241 -4.34 34.77 -21.92
CA LYS A 241 -4.95 36.11 -21.91
C LYS A 241 -6.11 36.21 -20.91
N ASN A 242 -6.98 35.22 -20.93
CA ASN A 242 -8.03 34.96 -19.95
C ASN A 242 -7.82 33.56 -19.38
N GLY A 243 -8.23 33.31 -18.13
CA GLY A 243 -8.22 31.96 -17.56
C GLY A 243 -9.11 31.01 -18.38
N ILE A 244 -8.75 29.73 -18.43
CA ILE A 244 -9.56 28.69 -19.08
C ILE A 244 -10.31 27.93 -17.98
N ASP A 245 -11.64 27.98 -18.03
CA ASP A 245 -12.50 27.44 -16.98
C ASP A 245 -13.06 26.06 -17.36
N ILE A 246 -13.07 25.15 -16.39
CA ILE A 246 -13.79 23.88 -16.42
C ILE A 246 -14.62 23.75 -15.16
N ARG A 247 -15.84 23.22 -15.27
CA ARG A 247 -16.71 22.96 -14.12
C ARG A 247 -16.65 21.49 -13.71
N ALA A 248 -16.38 21.23 -12.44
CA ALA A 248 -16.49 19.92 -11.82
C ALA A 248 -17.83 19.78 -11.06
N VAL A 249 -18.38 18.56 -11.02
CA VAL A 249 -19.64 18.22 -10.33
C VAL A 249 -19.44 17.57 -8.96
N GLY A 250 -18.21 17.30 -8.54
CA GLY A 250 -17.90 16.93 -7.15
C GLY A 250 -17.51 15.48 -6.91
N LYS A 251 -17.05 14.75 -7.94
CA LYS A 251 -16.66 13.33 -7.84
C LYS A 251 -15.50 12.94 -8.75
N GLU A 252 -15.08 13.85 -9.61
CA GLU A 252 -14.03 13.64 -10.59
C GLU A 252 -12.71 13.32 -9.88
N LYS A 253 -11.95 12.38 -10.46
CA LYS A 253 -10.61 12.03 -10.01
C LYS A 253 -9.53 12.85 -10.71
N THR A 254 -9.79 13.32 -11.91
CA THR A 254 -8.86 14.09 -12.75
C THR A 254 -9.63 15.17 -13.50
N LEU A 255 -9.03 16.34 -13.65
CA LEU A 255 -9.47 17.36 -14.61
C LEU A 255 -8.40 17.53 -15.69
N VAL A 256 -8.82 17.75 -16.94
CA VAL A 256 -7.90 17.92 -18.06
C VAL A 256 -8.28 19.17 -18.83
N PHE A 257 -7.34 20.11 -18.92
CA PHE A 257 -7.44 21.29 -19.76
C PHE A 257 -6.66 21.05 -21.06
N SER A 258 -7.15 21.61 -22.16
CA SER A 258 -6.41 21.65 -23.42
C SER A 258 -5.84 23.05 -23.62
N TYR A 259 -4.56 23.15 -23.93
CA TYR A 259 -3.89 24.43 -24.18
C TYR A 259 -2.98 24.32 -25.41
N THR A 260 -3.18 25.21 -26.38
CA THR A 260 -2.33 25.30 -27.58
C THR A 260 -1.18 26.26 -27.31
N LEU A 261 0.06 25.78 -27.49
CA LEU A 261 1.27 26.55 -27.22
C LEU A 261 1.54 27.55 -28.35
N PRO A 262 1.45 28.86 -28.14
CA PRO A 262 1.53 29.83 -29.24
C PRO A 262 2.96 30.09 -29.73
N ARG A 263 3.98 29.80 -28.92
CA ARG A 263 5.38 30.14 -29.20
C ARG A 263 6.33 29.28 -28.39
N GLU A 264 7.61 29.32 -28.74
CA GLU A 264 8.67 28.75 -27.93
C GLU A 264 8.81 29.46 -26.57
N GLY A 265 9.33 28.71 -25.60
CA GLY A 265 9.68 29.20 -24.27
C GLY A 265 9.46 28.18 -23.17
N ILE A 266 9.71 28.59 -21.93
CA ILE A 266 9.52 27.76 -20.74
C ILE A 266 8.16 28.08 -20.11
N TYR A 267 7.29 27.08 -20.05
CA TYR A 267 5.93 27.20 -19.55
C TYR A 267 5.76 26.64 -18.14
N PHE A 268 4.93 27.34 -17.36
CA PHE A 268 4.34 26.84 -16.13
C PHE A 268 2.84 27.12 -16.14
N PHE A 269 2.05 26.19 -15.60
CA PHE A 269 0.61 26.32 -15.48
C PHE A 269 0.19 26.28 -14.01
N ASN A 270 -0.85 27.02 -13.66
CA ASN A 270 -1.51 26.95 -12.36
C ASN A 270 -2.98 26.62 -12.58
N VAL A 271 -3.51 25.71 -11.77
CA VAL A 271 -4.93 25.43 -11.69
C VAL A 271 -5.42 25.91 -10.34
N ASN A 272 -6.44 26.77 -10.35
CA ASN A 272 -7.09 27.30 -9.15
C ASN A 272 -8.53 26.81 -9.11
N GLY A 273 -9.01 26.42 -7.94
CA GLY A 273 -10.36 25.93 -7.72
C GLY A 273 -11.02 26.54 -6.49
N PRO A 274 -12.20 26.04 -6.12
CA PRO A 274 -12.94 26.51 -4.95
C PRO A 274 -12.15 26.35 -3.66
N SER A 275 -12.48 27.18 -2.66
CA SER A 275 -11.94 27.06 -1.29
C SER A 275 -10.41 27.09 -1.19
N GLY A 276 -9.73 27.75 -2.15
CA GLY A 276 -8.27 27.88 -2.16
C GLY A 276 -7.52 26.65 -2.67
N LEU A 277 -8.23 25.65 -3.22
CA LEU A 277 -7.62 24.47 -3.81
C LEU A 277 -6.83 24.85 -5.05
N GLN A 278 -5.51 24.63 -5.05
CA GLN A 278 -4.65 25.05 -6.15
C GLN A 278 -3.47 24.10 -6.37
N GLY A 279 -2.84 24.20 -7.53
CA GLY A 279 -1.60 23.50 -7.85
C GLY A 279 -0.87 24.13 -9.02
N LYS A 280 0.45 23.95 -9.04
CA LYS A 280 1.35 24.43 -10.10
C LYS A 280 1.95 23.22 -10.83
N SER A 281 2.08 23.34 -12.14
CA SER A 281 2.64 22.29 -12.98
C SER A 281 4.15 22.11 -12.79
N ASN A 282 4.65 20.95 -13.23
CA ASN A 282 6.05 20.81 -13.65
C ASN A 282 6.37 21.78 -14.81
N VAL A 283 7.66 21.86 -15.14
CA VAL A 283 8.14 22.65 -16.27
C VAL A 283 7.81 21.98 -17.60
N LEU A 284 7.37 22.78 -18.58
CA LEU A 284 7.28 22.38 -19.99
C LEU A 284 8.22 23.25 -20.82
N LEU A 285 9.10 22.61 -21.59
CA LEU A 285 9.92 23.26 -22.61
C LEU A 285 9.20 23.21 -23.96
N CYS A 286 8.72 24.35 -24.43
CA CYS A 286 8.20 24.50 -25.79
C CYS A 286 9.34 24.94 -26.71
N GLN A 287 9.76 24.09 -27.63
CA GLN A 287 10.85 24.37 -28.56
C GLN A 287 10.54 23.72 -29.91
N GLU A 288 10.76 24.46 -30.99
CA GLU A 288 10.54 23.98 -32.35
C GLU A 288 11.57 22.91 -32.71
N GLY A 289 11.06 21.84 -33.34
CA GLY A 289 11.87 20.77 -33.90
C GLY A 289 11.72 19.46 -33.14
N VAL A 290 12.25 18.39 -33.74
CA VAL A 290 12.24 17.06 -33.13
C VAL A 290 13.57 16.88 -32.40
N PRO A 291 13.59 16.84 -31.06
CA PRO A 291 14.83 16.62 -30.33
C PRO A 291 15.35 15.20 -30.62
N SER A 292 16.67 15.03 -30.65
CA SER A 292 17.29 13.70 -30.83
C SER A 292 16.97 12.73 -29.68
N LEU A 293 16.64 13.26 -28.50
CA LEU A 293 16.17 12.53 -27.33
C LEU A 293 14.93 13.23 -26.74
N LYS A 294 13.95 12.43 -26.32
CA LYS A 294 12.76 12.93 -25.61
C LYS A 294 12.96 12.83 -24.11
N LEU A 295 12.50 13.84 -23.38
CA LEU A 295 12.55 13.89 -21.92
C LEU A 295 11.28 13.27 -21.31
N TYR A 296 11.48 12.22 -20.52
CA TYR A 296 10.41 11.50 -19.83
C TYR A 296 10.67 11.47 -18.32
N PHE A 297 9.60 11.48 -17.54
CA PHE A 297 9.66 11.26 -16.09
C PHE A 297 9.24 9.84 -15.76
N GLY A 298 10.00 9.18 -14.89
CA GLY A 298 9.67 7.83 -14.47
C GLY A 298 10.14 7.50 -13.08
N ASP A 299 9.47 6.52 -12.49
CA ASP A 299 9.83 5.91 -11.23
C ASP A 299 9.85 4.38 -11.41
N ILE A 300 11.03 3.81 -11.28
CA ILE A 300 11.23 2.38 -11.53
C ILE A 300 11.45 1.60 -10.23
N HIS A 301 11.19 2.18 -9.07
CA HIS A 301 11.32 1.49 -7.79
C HIS A 301 10.17 1.88 -6.86
N GLY A 302 9.12 1.05 -6.86
CA GLY A 302 8.03 1.20 -5.92
C GLY A 302 7.40 -0.12 -5.52
N HIS A 303 6.63 -0.11 -4.45
CA HIS A 303 6.05 -1.29 -3.81
C HIS A 303 4.53 -1.18 -3.72
N SER A 304 3.86 -2.32 -3.71
CA SER A 304 2.43 -2.42 -3.47
C SER A 304 2.19 -3.10 -2.12
N ARG A 305 0.92 -3.22 -1.73
CA ARG A 305 0.54 -3.97 -0.51
C ARG A 305 0.94 -5.45 -0.51
N LEU A 306 1.43 -5.98 -1.64
CA LEU A 306 1.89 -7.36 -1.73
C LEU A 306 3.20 -7.59 -0.97
N SER A 307 4.00 -6.54 -0.77
CA SER A 307 5.19 -6.58 0.07
C SER A 307 5.06 -5.65 1.27
N ASP A 308 5.51 -4.40 1.15
CA ASP A 308 5.49 -3.39 2.21
C ASP A 308 4.93 -2.03 1.75
N GLY A 309 4.50 -1.88 0.51
CA GLY A 309 3.81 -0.68 0.00
C GLY A 309 2.33 -0.60 0.35
N THR A 310 1.60 0.27 -0.35
CA THR A 310 0.14 0.45 -0.21
C THR A 310 -0.56 0.26 -1.55
N GLY A 311 -1.81 -0.21 -1.51
CA GLY A 311 -2.63 -0.32 -2.70
C GLY A 311 -2.27 -1.51 -3.56
N THR A 312 -3.14 -1.84 -4.50
CA THR A 312 -2.94 -2.98 -5.40
C THR A 312 -1.88 -2.68 -6.47
N PRO A 313 -1.30 -3.71 -7.12
CA PRO A 313 -0.45 -3.49 -8.29
C PRO A 313 -1.11 -2.61 -9.37
N GLU A 314 -2.41 -2.75 -9.57
CA GLU A 314 -3.18 -1.94 -10.51
C GLU A 314 -3.30 -0.48 -10.04
N ASP A 315 -3.55 -0.27 -8.74
CA ASP A 315 -3.61 1.07 -8.16
C ASP A 315 -2.27 1.80 -8.28
N TYR A 316 -1.13 1.10 -8.10
CA TYR A 316 0.22 1.66 -8.24
C TYR A 316 0.42 2.28 -9.63
N TYR A 317 0.23 1.49 -10.70
CA TYR A 317 0.41 1.97 -12.07
C TYR A 317 -0.60 3.06 -12.44
N ARG A 318 -1.85 2.93 -11.97
CA ARG A 318 -2.87 3.95 -12.20
C ARG A 318 -2.52 5.27 -11.51
N PHE A 319 -2.01 5.23 -10.29
CA PHE A 319 -1.57 6.43 -9.56
C PHE A 319 -0.37 7.07 -10.27
N ALA A 320 0.64 6.28 -10.64
CA ALA A 320 1.81 6.74 -11.39
C ALA A 320 1.41 7.50 -12.66
N ARG A 321 0.45 6.97 -13.44
CA ARG A 321 -0.01 7.57 -14.68
C ARG A 321 -0.94 8.77 -14.48
N GLU A 322 -1.99 8.61 -13.67
CA GLU A 322 -3.09 9.58 -13.60
C GLU A 322 -2.88 10.70 -12.58
N VAL A 323 -2.10 10.42 -11.52
CA VAL A 323 -1.86 11.36 -10.43
C VAL A 323 -0.48 11.97 -10.57
N SER A 324 0.57 11.14 -10.60
CA SER A 324 1.95 11.62 -10.71
C SER A 324 2.30 12.09 -12.12
N GLY A 325 1.54 11.64 -13.13
CA GLY A 325 1.78 11.99 -14.53
C GLY A 325 3.11 11.48 -15.08
N LEU A 326 3.58 10.35 -14.54
CA LEU A 326 4.79 9.68 -15.01
C LEU A 326 4.56 9.08 -16.40
N ASN A 327 5.62 9.03 -17.18
CA ASN A 327 5.66 8.36 -18.48
C ASN A 327 6.12 6.91 -18.36
N ILE A 328 6.91 6.60 -17.33
CA ILE A 328 7.54 5.31 -17.10
C ILE A 328 7.31 4.89 -15.64
N ALA A 329 6.89 3.65 -15.41
CA ALA A 329 6.79 3.11 -14.06
C ALA A 329 7.22 1.64 -13.97
N ALA A 330 7.74 1.21 -12.82
CA ALA A 330 7.98 -0.21 -12.55
C ALA A 330 7.60 -0.55 -11.11
N LEU A 331 6.67 -1.48 -10.95
CA LEU A 331 6.38 -2.07 -9.66
C LEU A 331 7.43 -3.13 -9.35
N THR A 332 8.14 -2.96 -8.24
CA THR A 332 9.27 -3.79 -7.84
C THR A 332 9.07 -4.32 -6.42
N ASP A 333 7.92 -4.92 -6.14
CA ASP A 333 7.65 -5.58 -4.85
C ASP A 333 8.79 -6.53 -4.45
N HIS A 334 9.03 -6.63 -3.15
CA HIS A 334 10.04 -7.53 -2.59
C HIS A 334 9.75 -8.99 -2.92
N ALA A 335 10.72 -9.73 -3.48
CA ALA A 335 10.52 -11.14 -3.86
C ALA A 335 10.21 -12.07 -2.67
N ASP A 336 10.99 -11.92 -1.59
CA ASP A 336 10.98 -12.78 -0.40
C ASP A 336 10.91 -11.97 0.91
N PHE A 337 10.47 -10.72 0.85
CA PHE A 337 10.20 -9.89 2.03
C PHE A 337 8.78 -9.31 1.96
N GLY A 338 8.21 -8.99 3.12
CA GLY A 338 6.82 -8.54 3.25
C GLY A 338 5.88 -9.64 3.73
N LEU A 339 4.59 -9.44 3.49
CA LEU A 339 3.51 -10.26 4.04
C LEU A 339 3.17 -11.48 3.17
N ILE A 340 3.34 -11.36 1.85
CA ILE A 340 2.91 -12.36 0.87
C ILE A 340 4.07 -12.65 -0.09
N PRO A 341 4.58 -13.90 -0.16
CA PRO A 341 5.63 -14.28 -1.07
C PRO A 341 5.21 -14.05 -2.52
N ILE A 342 6.08 -13.42 -3.31
CA ILE A 342 5.82 -13.13 -4.72
C ILE A 342 6.08 -14.41 -5.54
N LYS A 343 5.06 -15.26 -5.63
CA LYS A 343 5.07 -16.51 -6.42
C LYS A 343 3.69 -16.84 -6.99
N GLY A 344 3.65 -17.74 -7.97
CA GLY A 344 2.40 -18.30 -8.52
C GLY A 344 1.38 -17.21 -8.91
N LYS A 345 0.21 -17.23 -8.28
CA LYS A 345 -0.87 -16.28 -8.53
C LYS A 345 -0.51 -14.82 -8.20
N VAL A 346 0.35 -14.60 -7.20
CA VAL A 346 0.77 -13.26 -6.77
C VAL A 346 1.67 -12.63 -7.84
N TRP A 347 2.69 -13.37 -8.29
CA TRP A 347 3.54 -12.92 -9.40
C TRP A 347 2.73 -12.75 -10.70
N LYS A 348 1.79 -13.66 -10.97
CA LYS A 348 0.89 -13.53 -12.12
C LYS A 348 0.11 -12.21 -12.09
N ARG A 349 -0.42 -11.79 -10.93
CA ARG A 349 -1.12 -10.50 -10.78
C ARG A 349 -0.20 -9.31 -11.07
N ILE A 350 1.04 -9.32 -10.59
CA ILE A 350 2.02 -8.25 -10.89
C ILE A 350 2.30 -8.16 -12.39
N LYS A 351 2.50 -9.31 -13.05
CA LYS A 351 2.67 -9.38 -14.52
C LYS A 351 1.47 -8.80 -15.26
N GLU A 352 0.27 -9.22 -14.87
CA GLU A 352 -0.97 -8.73 -15.49
C GLU A 352 -1.14 -7.23 -15.28
N ALA A 353 -0.88 -6.70 -14.08
CA ALA A 353 -0.96 -5.27 -13.80
C ALA A 353 0.01 -4.45 -14.66
N ALA A 354 1.28 -4.89 -14.76
CA ALA A 354 2.27 -4.23 -15.60
C ALA A 354 1.86 -4.23 -17.08
N ASN A 355 1.50 -5.40 -17.62
CA ASN A 355 1.16 -5.57 -19.03
C ASN A 355 -0.15 -4.84 -19.42
N ASN A 356 -1.17 -4.90 -18.57
CA ASN A 356 -2.46 -4.27 -18.84
C ASN A 356 -2.37 -2.74 -18.77
N MET A 357 -1.44 -2.21 -17.98
CA MET A 357 -1.24 -0.76 -17.88
C MET A 357 -0.31 -0.18 -18.92
N TYR A 358 0.50 -1.01 -19.59
CA TYR A 358 1.31 -0.58 -20.71
C TYR A 358 0.42 0.05 -21.80
N SER A 359 0.76 1.27 -22.20
CA SER A 359 0.07 2.00 -23.26
C SER A 359 1.12 2.57 -24.21
N PRO A 360 1.37 1.92 -25.36
CA PRO A 360 2.39 2.34 -26.32
C PRO A 360 2.27 3.83 -26.67
N GLY A 361 3.38 4.56 -26.58
CA GLY A 361 3.44 5.99 -26.87
C GLY A 361 2.89 6.91 -25.78
N HIS A 362 2.30 6.37 -24.70
CA HIS A 362 1.66 7.15 -23.64
C HIS A 362 2.19 6.82 -22.23
N PHE A 363 2.33 5.53 -21.89
CA PHE A 363 2.78 5.07 -20.58
C PHE A 363 3.51 3.73 -20.69
N VAL A 364 4.79 3.71 -20.34
CA VAL A 364 5.64 2.52 -20.37
C VAL A 364 5.68 1.90 -18.98
N THR A 365 5.44 0.60 -18.90
CA THR A 365 5.59 -0.17 -17.67
C THR A 365 6.74 -1.17 -17.83
N PHE A 366 7.50 -1.39 -16.76
CA PHE A 366 8.45 -2.49 -16.69
C PHE A 366 7.96 -3.54 -15.70
N LEU A 367 8.05 -4.80 -16.11
CA LEU A 367 7.94 -5.92 -15.17
C LEU A 367 9.25 -6.01 -14.38
N GLY A 368 9.14 -6.04 -13.05
CA GLY A 368 10.29 -6.24 -12.18
C GLY A 368 9.92 -6.67 -10.78
N PHE A 369 10.95 -6.89 -9.97
CA PHE A 369 10.84 -7.15 -8.54
C PHE A 369 12.12 -6.68 -7.85
N GLU A 370 12.04 -6.43 -6.55
CA GLU A 370 13.20 -6.18 -5.71
C GLU A 370 13.69 -7.48 -5.09
N TRP A 371 14.89 -7.91 -5.47
CA TRP A 371 15.61 -8.96 -4.76
C TRP A 371 16.21 -8.38 -3.49
N THR A 372 15.64 -8.78 -2.36
CA THR A 372 15.99 -8.25 -1.04
C THR A 372 16.87 -9.23 -0.31
N ASN A 373 18.13 -8.83 -0.11
CA ASN A 373 19.10 -9.63 0.61
C ASN A 373 19.84 -8.79 1.64
N TRP A 374 19.72 -9.18 2.91
CA TRP A 374 20.32 -8.46 4.03
C TRP A 374 21.86 -8.52 4.07
N GLN A 375 22.46 -9.54 3.44
CA GLN A 375 23.91 -9.71 3.39
C GLN A 375 24.53 -9.03 2.17
N TYR A 376 23.90 -9.16 1.00
CA TYR A 376 24.45 -8.72 -0.28
C TYR A 376 23.86 -7.40 -0.78
N GLY A 377 22.92 -6.81 -0.04
CA GLY A 377 22.18 -5.62 -0.43
C GLY A 377 21.04 -5.91 -1.39
N HIS A 378 20.21 -4.90 -1.62
CA HIS A 378 18.99 -5.01 -2.42
C HIS A 378 19.29 -4.70 -3.90
N ARG A 379 18.59 -5.39 -4.82
CA ARG A 379 18.72 -5.21 -6.26
C ARG A 379 17.36 -5.23 -6.93
N ASN A 380 17.10 -4.27 -7.81
CA ASN A 380 15.93 -4.38 -8.68
C ASN A 380 16.29 -5.15 -9.95
N VAL A 381 15.43 -6.10 -10.29
CA VAL A 381 15.52 -6.93 -11.49
C VAL A 381 14.40 -6.51 -12.41
N TYR A 382 14.74 -6.13 -13.64
CA TYR A 382 13.78 -5.70 -14.66
C TYR A 382 13.83 -6.61 -15.87
N TYR A 383 12.66 -6.93 -16.41
CA TYR A 383 12.52 -7.71 -17.63
C TYR A 383 12.37 -6.77 -18.84
N ARG A 384 12.93 -7.20 -19.97
CA ARG A 384 12.79 -6.49 -21.25
C ARG A 384 11.37 -6.60 -21.81
N ASP A 385 10.71 -7.73 -21.51
CA ASP A 385 9.38 -8.06 -21.96
C ASP A 385 8.42 -8.22 -20.78
N GLY A 386 7.13 -8.40 -21.06
CA GLY A 386 6.07 -8.56 -20.09
C GLY A 386 6.05 -9.88 -19.30
N ASP A 387 7.11 -10.70 -19.40
CA ASP A 387 7.17 -12.00 -18.74
C ASP A 387 8.59 -12.35 -18.26
N GLY A 388 8.66 -13.18 -17.22
CA GLY A 388 9.88 -13.60 -16.56
C GLY A 388 9.62 -14.39 -15.27
N PRO A 389 10.59 -15.18 -14.80
CA PRO A 389 10.52 -15.82 -13.49
C PRO A 389 10.70 -14.81 -12.35
N VAL A 390 10.61 -15.26 -11.10
CA VAL A 390 11.15 -14.52 -9.93
C VAL A 390 12.36 -15.28 -9.45
N PHE A 391 13.50 -14.60 -9.30
CA PHE A 391 14.73 -15.19 -8.77
C PHE A 391 14.80 -14.98 -7.25
N ARG A 392 15.28 -16.00 -6.53
CA ARG A 392 15.41 -16.03 -5.07
C ARG A 392 16.85 -16.24 -4.68
#